data_AF-A0A9P4T611-F1
#
_entry.id   AF-A0A9P4T611-F1
#
_cell.length_a   1.000
_cell.length_b   1.000
_cell.length_c   1.000
_cell.angle_alpha   90.00
_cell.angle_beta   90.00
_cell.angle_gamma   90.00
#
_symmetry.space_group_name_H-M   'P 1'
#
loop_
_entity.id
_entity.type
_entity.pdbx_description
1 polymer ?
#
loop_
_entity_poly.entity_id
_entity_poly.type
_entity_poly.pdbx_seq_one_letter_code
_entity_poly.pdbx_strand_id
1 'polypeptide(L)'
;MRLSLALPALAATAAQAVELFDLTGAYWDASVTTQTGRPGYEIKDVNVAFYNPLSTEAAPGSCHYSFVPNNGRPAITDTCEKGLGWNWDYTTLILTHKVLIKNETVTMYGSAALTSQCSGSGSSGGRTCKSVGKVELDHYCRTNEEAFGCYPPNGNACGDQCA
;
A
#
# COMPACT_ATOMS: atom_id res chain seq x y z
N MET A 1 36.96 60.11 -13.28
CA MET A 1 36.74 58.67 -13.53
C MET A 1 36.02 58.10 -12.32
N ARG A 2 34.75 57.69 -12.46
CA ARG A 2 33.99 57.01 -11.39
C ARG A 2 33.99 55.51 -11.72
N LEU A 3 34.67 54.71 -10.91
CA LEU A 3 34.60 53.25 -10.99
C LEU A 3 33.37 52.79 -10.20
N SER A 4 32.36 52.30 -10.92
CA SER A 4 31.24 51.54 -10.33
C SER A 4 31.69 50.09 -10.14
N LEU A 5 31.92 49.67 -8.91
CA LEU A 5 32.12 48.27 -8.55
C LEU A 5 30.76 47.56 -8.51
N ALA A 6 30.49 46.74 -9.51
CA ALA A 6 29.37 45.81 -9.49
C ALA A 6 29.77 44.58 -8.66
N LEU A 7 29.19 44.43 -7.47
CA LEU A 7 29.27 43.18 -6.71
C LEU A 7 28.38 42.13 -7.40
N PRO A 8 28.88 40.93 -7.73
CA PRO A 8 28.03 39.83 -8.14
C PRO A 8 27.23 39.36 -6.91
N ALA A 9 25.90 39.47 -7.01
CA ALA A 9 25.00 38.85 -6.05
C ALA A 9 25.10 37.32 -6.19
N LEU A 10 25.76 36.68 -5.23
CA LEU A 10 25.69 35.23 -5.05
C LEU A 10 24.26 34.88 -4.62
N ALA A 11 23.47 34.32 -5.54
CA ALA A 11 22.22 33.67 -5.20
C ALA A 11 22.53 32.40 -4.40
N ALA A 12 22.40 32.47 -3.08
CA ALA A 12 22.41 31.30 -2.23
C ALA A 12 21.12 30.52 -2.52
N THR A 13 21.22 29.43 -3.28
CA THR A 13 20.18 28.41 -3.33
C THR A 13 20.10 27.79 -1.93
N ALA A 14 19.08 28.17 -1.16
CA ALA A 14 18.77 27.48 0.09
C ALA A 14 18.49 26.01 -0.24
N ALA A 15 19.34 25.11 0.25
CA ALA A 15 19.04 23.68 0.27
C ALA A 15 17.74 23.51 1.07
N GLN A 16 16.65 23.18 0.40
CA GLN A 16 15.41 22.87 1.07
C GLN A 16 15.65 21.58 1.86
N ALA A 17 15.47 21.64 3.18
CA ALA A 17 15.49 20.44 3.99
C ALA A 17 14.36 19.55 3.49
N VAL A 18 14.71 18.35 3.04
CA VAL A 18 13.75 17.34 2.59
C VAL A 18 12.83 17.03 3.77
N GLU A 19 11.57 17.45 3.67
CA GLU A 19 10.58 17.12 4.70
C GLU A 19 10.30 15.62 4.61
N LEU A 20 10.58 14.88 5.69
CA LEU A 20 10.30 13.45 5.81
C LEU A 20 8.86 13.28 6.34
N PHE A 21 8.19 12.21 5.92
CA PHE A 21 6.85 11.90 6.40
C PHE A 21 6.94 11.08 7.68
N ASP A 22 6.42 11.61 8.78
CA ASP A 22 6.19 10.80 9.97
C ASP A 22 4.84 10.08 9.81
N LEU A 23 4.93 8.77 9.60
CA LEU A 23 3.84 7.81 9.49
C LEU A 23 3.87 6.84 10.68
N THR A 24 4.47 7.23 11.82
CA THR A 24 4.55 6.39 13.00
C THR A 24 3.15 5.96 13.46
N GLY A 25 2.96 4.65 13.56
CA GLY A 25 1.68 4.07 13.96
C GLY A 25 0.63 4.05 12.85
N ALA A 26 0.97 4.41 11.61
CA ALA A 26 0.07 4.27 10.47
C ALA A 26 -0.19 2.79 10.15
N TYR A 27 -1.37 2.50 9.64
CA TYR A 27 -1.81 1.13 9.36
C TYR A 27 -2.96 1.10 8.34
N TRP A 28 -3.27 -0.10 7.85
CA TRP A 28 -4.50 -0.39 7.14
C TRP A 28 -5.41 -1.27 7.98
N ASP A 29 -6.69 -0.90 8.11
CA ASP A 29 -7.71 -1.88 8.46
C ASP A 29 -8.07 -2.64 7.18
N ALA A 30 -7.77 -3.94 7.17
CA ALA A 30 -7.93 -4.78 6.01
C ALA A 30 -9.04 -5.81 6.22
N SER A 31 -9.76 -6.09 5.14
CA SER A 31 -10.64 -7.24 5.03
C SER A 31 -10.45 -7.93 3.69
N VAL A 32 -10.37 -9.25 3.72
CA VAL A 32 -10.31 -10.10 2.54
C VAL A 32 -11.49 -11.07 2.60
N THR A 33 -12.33 -11.06 1.57
CA THR A 33 -13.36 -12.08 1.39
C THR A 33 -12.89 -13.04 0.33
N THR A 34 -12.77 -14.32 0.66
CA THR A 34 -12.47 -15.38 -0.31
C THR A 34 -13.70 -16.25 -0.52
N GLN A 35 -14.03 -16.54 -1.77
CA GLN A 35 -15.11 -17.45 -2.15
C GLN A 35 -14.54 -18.49 -3.08
N THR A 36 -14.68 -19.76 -2.74
CA THR A 36 -14.26 -20.87 -3.60
C THR A 36 -15.43 -21.81 -3.85
N GLY A 37 -15.43 -22.51 -4.98
CA GLY A 37 -16.43 -23.54 -5.23
C GLY A 37 -16.20 -24.32 -6.52
N ARG A 38 -17.02 -25.35 -6.76
CA ARG A 38 -16.89 -26.21 -7.95
C ARG A 38 -17.27 -25.44 -9.23
N PRO A 39 -16.61 -25.68 -10.38
CA PRO A 39 -15.55 -26.65 -10.63
C PRO A 39 -14.12 -26.14 -10.31
N GLY A 40 -13.97 -25.11 -9.49
CA GLY A 40 -12.69 -24.51 -9.11
C GLY A 40 -12.69 -22.99 -9.22
N TYR A 41 -13.84 -22.32 -9.17
CA TYR A 41 -13.86 -20.86 -9.17
C TYR A 41 -13.29 -20.33 -7.86
N GLU A 42 -12.67 -19.17 -7.93
CA GLU A 42 -12.10 -18.46 -6.79
C GLU A 42 -12.34 -16.96 -6.98
N ILE A 43 -12.90 -16.31 -5.96
CA ILE A 43 -13.08 -14.86 -5.92
C ILE A 43 -12.42 -14.35 -4.65
N LYS A 44 -11.69 -13.24 -4.77
CA LYS A 44 -11.04 -12.56 -3.66
C LYS A 44 -11.37 -11.08 -3.74
N ASP A 45 -12.04 -10.57 -2.72
CA ASP A 45 -12.31 -9.13 -2.55
C ASP A 45 -11.46 -8.61 -1.41
N VAL A 46 -10.52 -7.71 -1.71
CA VAL A 46 -9.67 -7.05 -0.72
C VAL A 46 -10.13 -5.62 -0.56
N ASN A 47 -10.43 -5.22 0.67
CA ASN A 47 -10.77 -3.85 1.02
C ASN A 47 -9.86 -3.37 2.14
N VAL A 48 -9.29 -2.19 1.97
CA VAL A 48 -8.39 -1.57 2.94
C VAL A 48 -8.79 -0.12 3.19
N ALA A 49 -8.65 0.32 4.43
CA ALA A 49 -8.74 1.73 4.81
C ALA A 49 -7.43 2.12 5.48
N PHE A 50 -6.68 3.04 4.87
CA PHE A 50 -5.45 3.57 5.46
C PHE A 50 -5.76 4.61 6.53
N TYR A 51 -5.07 4.49 7.66
CA TYR A 51 -5.12 5.40 8.79
C TYR A 51 -3.72 5.87 9.15
N ASN A 52 -3.55 7.18 9.27
CA ASN A 52 -2.36 7.79 9.85
C ASN A 52 -2.78 8.52 11.15
N PRO A 53 -2.26 8.18 12.34
CA PRO A 53 -2.65 8.87 13.57
C PRO A 53 -2.16 10.32 13.65
N LEU A 54 -1.17 10.69 12.84
CA LEU A 54 -0.55 12.02 12.82
C LEU A 54 -1.18 12.95 11.78
N SER A 55 -2.14 12.46 10.98
CA SER A 55 -2.79 13.21 9.91
C SER A 55 -4.25 12.79 9.75
N THR A 56 -5.12 13.66 9.25
CA THR A 56 -6.50 13.26 8.90
C THR A 56 -6.60 12.60 7.52
N GLU A 57 -5.46 12.32 6.87
CA GLU A 57 -5.42 11.65 5.58
C GLU A 57 -5.94 10.22 5.70
N ALA A 58 -7.02 9.93 4.97
CA ALA A 58 -7.58 8.60 4.80
C ALA A 58 -7.54 8.26 3.31
N ALA A 59 -6.95 7.11 2.98
CA ALA A 59 -6.88 6.60 1.62
C ALA A 59 -7.51 5.20 1.57
N PRO A 60 -8.82 5.09 1.24
CA PRO A 60 -9.45 3.79 1.06
C PRO A 60 -9.04 3.20 -0.29
N GLY A 61 -8.77 1.89 -0.30
CA GLY A 61 -8.45 1.13 -1.50
C GLY A 61 -9.22 -0.19 -1.55
N SER A 62 -9.51 -0.65 -2.77
CA SER A 62 -10.18 -1.92 -3.01
C SER A 62 -9.52 -2.65 -4.18
N CYS A 63 -9.50 -3.98 -4.09
CA CYS A 63 -9.12 -4.86 -5.18
C CYS A 63 -10.13 -6.01 -5.31
N HIS A 64 -10.39 -6.40 -6.55
CA HIS A 64 -11.22 -7.53 -6.89
C HIS A 64 -10.42 -8.49 -7.78
N TYR A 65 -10.35 -9.75 -7.35
CA TYR A 65 -9.85 -10.84 -8.14
C TYR A 65 -10.90 -11.90 -8.35
N SER A 66 -10.96 -12.42 -9.56
CA SER A 66 -11.78 -13.57 -9.91
C SER A 66 -11.02 -14.50 -10.83
N PHE A 67 -11.14 -15.79 -10.54
CA PHE A 67 -10.77 -16.91 -11.39
C PHE A 67 -12.03 -17.72 -11.65
N VAL A 68 -12.42 -17.80 -12.92
CA VAL A 68 -13.56 -18.60 -13.35
C VAL A 68 -13.09 -19.64 -14.38
N PRO A 69 -13.18 -20.95 -14.08
CA PRO A 69 -12.92 -21.99 -15.06
C PRO A 69 -13.91 -21.90 -16.23
N ASN A 70 -13.43 -21.72 -17.46
CA ASN A 70 -14.28 -21.67 -18.65
C ASN A 70 -13.73 -22.59 -19.76
N ASN A 71 -14.41 -23.70 -20.07
CA ASN A 71 -14.17 -24.59 -21.22
C ASN A 71 -12.69 -24.71 -21.68
N GLY A 72 -11.77 -24.98 -20.74
CA GLY A 72 -10.34 -25.20 -21.02
C GLY A 72 -9.44 -23.97 -20.93
N ARG A 73 -9.95 -22.76 -20.63
CA ARG A 73 -9.15 -21.56 -20.34
C ARG A 73 -9.67 -20.82 -19.11
N PRO A 74 -8.80 -20.50 -18.13
CA PRO A 74 -9.22 -19.69 -17.00
C PRO A 74 -9.45 -18.24 -17.43
N ALA A 75 -10.59 -17.67 -17.03
CA ALA A 75 -10.80 -16.23 -17.06
C ALA A 75 -10.29 -15.66 -15.74
N ILE A 76 -9.21 -14.88 -15.80
CA ILE A 76 -8.66 -14.16 -14.65
C ILE A 76 -9.00 -12.69 -14.81
N THR A 77 -9.59 -12.11 -13.77
CA THR A 77 -9.73 -10.66 -13.62
C THR A 77 -9.04 -10.28 -12.32
N ASP A 78 -8.19 -9.26 -12.36
CA ASP A 78 -7.53 -8.68 -11.19
C ASP A 78 -7.50 -7.17 -11.38
N THR A 79 -8.33 -6.47 -10.62
CA THR A 79 -8.52 -5.03 -10.74
C THR A 79 -8.39 -4.38 -9.37
N CYS A 80 -7.50 -3.41 -9.26
CA CYS A 80 -7.29 -2.63 -8.06
C CYS A 80 -7.53 -1.15 -8.33
N GLU A 81 -8.12 -0.48 -7.35
CA GLU A 81 -8.30 0.96 -7.38
C GLU A 81 -7.10 1.68 -6.73
N LYS A 82 -6.88 2.94 -7.13
CA LYS A 82 -6.09 3.93 -6.38
C LYS A 82 -4.65 3.48 -6.03
N GLY A 83 -4.01 2.72 -6.92
CA GLY A 83 -2.61 2.31 -6.75
C GLY A 83 -2.38 1.29 -5.64
N LEU A 84 -3.43 0.59 -5.21
CA LEU A 84 -3.35 -0.57 -4.34
C LEU A 84 -2.84 -1.79 -5.13
N GLY A 85 -1.95 -2.55 -4.51
CA GLY A 85 -1.51 -3.88 -4.91
C GLY A 85 -1.58 -4.78 -3.68
N TRP A 86 -1.77 -6.07 -3.89
CA TRP A 86 -2.01 -7.02 -2.81
C TRP A 86 -1.51 -8.41 -3.17
N ASN A 87 -1.22 -9.20 -2.13
CA ASN A 87 -1.02 -10.64 -2.23
C ASN A 87 -1.62 -11.31 -0.98
N TRP A 88 -2.34 -12.41 -1.18
CA TRP A 88 -3.05 -13.12 -0.12
C TRP A 88 -2.85 -14.64 -0.26
N ASP A 89 -2.22 -15.25 0.75
CA ASP A 89 -1.94 -16.68 0.81
C ASP A 89 -2.94 -17.47 1.68
N TYR A 90 -4.09 -16.87 2.00
CA TYR A 90 -5.11 -17.37 2.94
C TYR A 90 -4.80 -17.21 4.44
N THR A 91 -3.63 -16.68 4.78
CA THR A 91 -3.22 -16.38 6.16
C THR A 91 -2.68 -14.97 6.30
N THR A 92 -1.80 -14.58 5.39
CA THR A 92 -1.02 -13.33 5.39
C THR A 92 -1.42 -12.47 4.19
N LEU A 93 -1.77 -11.22 4.48
CA LEU A 93 -2.01 -10.19 3.48
C LEU A 93 -0.76 -9.33 3.39
N ILE A 94 -0.23 -9.18 2.18
CA ILE A 94 0.82 -8.23 1.85
C ILE A 94 0.19 -7.13 1.02
N LEU A 95 0.44 -5.88 1.38
CA LEU A 95 -0.10 -4.70 0.71
C LEU A 95 1.04 -3.83 0.18
N THR A 96 0.80 -3.29 -1.01
CA THR A 96 1.54 -2.16 -1.57
C THR A 96 0.53 -1.08 -1.92
N HIS A 97 0.69 0.16 -1.45
CA HIS A 97 -0.30 1.22 -1.72
C HIS A 97 0.40 2.52 -2.09
N LYS A 98 0.13 3.01 -3.30
CA LYS A 98 0.58 4.33 -3.75
C LYS A 98 -0.41 5.40 -3.29
N VAL A 99 -0.02 6.22 -2.33
CA VAL A 99 -0.87 7.28 -1.76
C VAL A 99 -0.23 8.64 -1.98
N LEU A 100 -1.07 9.63 -2.28
CA LEU A 100 -0.63 11.02 -2.37
C LEU A 100 -0.61 11.63 -0.96
N ILE A 101 0.57 12.02 -0.48
CA ILE A 101 0.77 12.69 0.82
C ILE A 101 1.45 14.03 0.52
N LYS A 102 0.82 15.14 0.94
CA LYS A 102 1.35 16.50 0.69
C LYS A 102 1.83 16.74 -0.77
N ASN A 103 1.04 16.28 -1.75
CA ASN A 103 1.32 16.33 -3.21
C ASN A 103 2.44 15.41 -3.73
N GLU A 104 2.97 14.51 -2.91
CA GLU A 104 3.92 13.50 -3.35
C GLU A 104 3.29 12.12 -3.38
N THR A 105 3.57 11.33 -4.41
CA THR A 105 3.18 9.92 -4.43
C THR A 105 4.19 9.09 -3.66
N VAL A 106 3.74 8.52 -2.54
CA VAL A 106 4.51 7.63 -1.68
C VAL A 106 4.02 6.20 -1.89
N THR A 107 4.93 5.25 -2.05
CA THR A 107 4.59 3.81 -2.11
C THR A 107 4.79 3.20 -0.74
N MET A 108 3.71 2.78 -0.09
CA MET A 108 3.72 2.21 1.26
C MET A 108 3.59 0.69 1.21
N TYR A 109 4.25 0.01 2.15
CA TYR A 109 4.29 -1.45 2.23
C TYR A 109 3.91 -1.93 3.62
N GLY A 110 3.20 -3.06 3.70
CA GLY A 110 2.88 -3.69 4.97
C GLY A 110 2.45 -5.14 4.78
N SER A 111 2.56 -5.92 5.85
CA SER A 111 2.03 -7.28 5.86
C SER A 111 1.51 -7.67 7.24
N ALA A 112 0.46 -8.49 7.27
CA ALA A 112 -0.04 -9.06 8.52
C ALA A 112 -0.79 -10.37 8.29
N ALA A 113 -0.73 -11.23 9.31
CA ALA A 113 -1.65 -12.36 9.40
C ALA A 113 -3.05 -11.85 9.76
N LEU A 114 -4.07 -12.28 9.02
CA LEU A 114 -5.46 -11.89 9.25
C LEU A 114 -6.24 -13.02 9.93
N THR A 115 -7.18 -12.66 10.79
CA THR A 115 -8.06 -13.63 11.45
C THR A 115 -9.20 -14.01 10.53
N SER A 116 -9.30 -15.31 10.21
CA SER A 116 -10.26 -15.84 9.25
C SER A 116 -11.46 -16.51 9.92
N GLN A 117 -12.67 -16.16 9.46
CA GLN A 117 -13.91 -16.85 9.78
C GLN A 117 -14.53 -17.38 8.50
N CYS A 118 -14.83 -18.68 8.47
CA CYS A 118 -15.34 -19.34 7.27
C CYS A 118 -16.73 -19.93 7.51
N SER A 119 -17.58 -19.83 6.50
CA SER A 119 -18.90 -20.44 6.44
C SER A 119 -19.05 -21.25 5.15
N GLY A 120 -19.74 -22.38 5.22
CA GLY A 120 -20.03 -23.25 4.09
C GLY A 120 -20.25 -24.70 4.51
N SER A 121 -21.21 -25.38 3.88
CA SER A 121 -21.52 -26.78 4.12
C SER A 121 -20.52 -27.66 3.36
N GLY A 122 -19.65 -28.35 4.09
CA GLY A 122 -18.71 -29.32 3.53
C GLY A 122 -19.41 -30.37 2.63
N SER A 123 -18.63 -30.86 1.66
CA SER A 123 -18.86 -31.99 0.74
C SER A 123 -19.31 -31.66 -0.70
N SER A 124 -20.00 -30.55 -0.97
CA SER A 124 -20.39 -30.20 -2.36
C SER A 124 -20.65 -28.72 -2.66
N GLY A 125 -20.73 -27.86 -1.64
CA GLY A 125 -20.98 -26.41 -1.77
C GLY A 125 -19.70 -25.58 -1.63
N GLY A 126 -19.71 -24.38 -2.20
CA GLY A 126 -18.61 -23.43 -2.07
C GLY A 126 -18.31 -23.05 -0.62
N ARG A 127 -17.10 -22.53 -0.37
CA ARG A 127 -16.64 -22.02 0.92
C ARG A 127 -16.44 -20.51 0.81
N THR A 128 -17.01 -19.77 1.75
CA THR A 128 -16.76 -18.34 1.88
C THR A 128 -15.99 -18.10 3.17
N CYS A 129 -14.86 -17.42 3.11
CA CYS A 129 -14.12 -16.97 4.28
C CYS A 129 -14.03 -15.44 4.27
N LYS A 130 -14.17 -14.85 5.44
CA LYS A 130 -13.88 -13.44 5.69
C LYS A 130 -12.70 -13.37 6.65
N SER A 131 -11.63 -12.73 6.21
CA SER A 131 -10.42 -12.50 6.96
C SER A 131 -10.30 -11.02 7.28
N VAL A 132 -10.08 -10.66 8.54
CA VAL A 132 -9.97 -9.26 8.97
C VAL A 132 -8.77 -9.07 9.89
N GLY A 133 -8.19 -7.87 9.86
CA GLY A 133 -7.10 -7.52 10.74
C GLY A 133 -6.48 -6.17 10.40
N LYS A 134 -5.55 -5.77 11.26
CA LYS A 134 -4.74 -4.57 11.12
C LYS A 134 -3.44 -4.95 10.41
N VAL A 135 -3.12 -4.28 9.30
CA VAL A 135 -1.83 -4.39 8.61
C VAL A 135 -1.01 -3.16 8.98
N GLU A 136 0.07 -3.33 9.73
CA GLU A 136 0.92 -2.20 10.10
C GLU A 136 1.77 -1.75 8.92
N LEU A 137 2.02 -0.44 8.83
CA LEU A 137 3.00 0.10 7.90
C LEU A 137 4.38 -0.41 8.32
N ASP A 138 5.04 -1.14 7.43
CA ASP A 138 6.39 -1.62 7.64
C ASP A 138 7.40 -0.55 7.20
N HIS A 139 7.27 -0.09 5.96
CA HIS A 139 8.10 0.98 5.40
C HIS A 139 7.38 1.67 4.23
N TYR A 140 7.95 2.78 3.77
CA TYR A 140 7.48 3.49 2.59
C TYR A 140 8.64 3.95 1.71
N CYS A 141 8.44 4.01 0.40
CA CYS A 141 9.42 4.46 -0.56
C CYS A 141 8.93 5.70 -1.31
N ARG A 142 9.84 6.65 -1.50
CA ARG A 142 9.65 7.89 -2.25
C ARG A 142 10.43 7.81 -3.56
N THR A 143 9.85 8.37 -4.61
CA THR A 143 10.44 8.35 -5.96
C THR A 143 10.78 9.74 -6.49
N ASN A 144 10.65 10.79 -5.69
CA ASN A 144 11.10 12.12 -6.06
C ASN A 144 12.64 12.23 -5.96
N GLU A 145 13.27 13.03 -6.82
CA GLU A 145 14.74 13.13 -6.87
C GLU A 145 15.34 13.72 -5.58
N GLU A 146 14.57 14.55 -4.86
CA GLU A 146 15.03 15.21 -3.63
C GLU A 146 15.03 14.26 -2.43
N ALA A 147 14.20 13.21 -2.42
CA ALA A 147 14.03 12.30 -1.29
C ALA A 147 13.96 10.82 -1.70
N PHE A 148 14.66 10.46 -2.78
CA PHE A 148 14.64 9.11 -3.32
C PHE A 148 15.16 8.10 -2.29
N GLY A 149 14.34 7.09 -1.96
CA GLY A 149 14.72 6.04 -1.02
C GLY A 149 13.53 5.40 -0.31
N CYS A 150 13.82 4.40 0.50
CA CYS A 150 12.86 3.74 1.39
C CYS A 150 13.17 4.09 2.85
N TYR A 151 12.10 4.32 3.61
CA TYR A 151 12.14 4.88 4.95
C TYR A 151 11.25 4.06 5.88
N PRO A 152 11.59 3.94 7.18
CA PRO A 152 10.70 3.36 8.16
C PRO A 152 9.53 4.32 8.41
N PRO A 153 8.51 3.90 9.18
CA PRO A 153 7.34 4.74 9.45
C PRO A 153 7.70 6.06 10.15
N ASN A 154 8.78 6.10 10.93
CA ASN A 154 9.25 7.33 11.59
C ASN A 154 9.95 8.32 10.65
N GLY A 155 10.09 7.98 9.37
CA GLY A 155 10.71 8.82 8.35
C GLY A 155 12.22 8.97 8.46
N ASN A 156 12.90 8.35 9.43
CA ASN A 156 14.36 8.43 9.54
C ASN A 156 15.03 7.78 8.32
N ALA A 157 16.18 8.30 7.88
CA ALA A 157 16.92 7.64 6.80
C ALA A 157 17.25 6.19 7.21
N CYS A 158 16.75 5.22 6.44
CA CYS A 158 17.22 3.84 6.58
C CYS A 158 18.67 3.77 6.09
N GLY A 159 19.51 3.01 6.81
CA GLY A 159 20.69 2.43 6.18
C GLY A 159 20.29 1.34 5.17
N ASP A 160 21.11 0.31 5.00
CA ASP A 160 20.86 -0.83 4.08
C ASP A 160 19.64 -1.73 4.45
N GLN A 161 18.78 -1.33 5.39
CA GLN A 161 17.79 -2.20 6.05
C GLN A 161 16.35 -2.07 5.55
N CYS A 162 16.10 -1.27 4.52
CA CYS A 162 14.73 -1.02 4.02
C CYS A 162 14.49 -1.56 2.61
N ALA A 163 15.24 -2.60 2.23
CA ALA A 163 15.12 -3.33 0.97
C ALA A 163 14.91 -4.83 1.20
#